data_AF-A0A7X8TG81-F1
#
_entry.id   AF-A0A7X8TG81-F1
#
_cell.length_a   1.000
_cell.length_b   1.000
_cell.length_c   1.000
_cell.angle_alpha   90.00
_cell.angle_beta   90.00
_cell.angle_gamma   90.00
#
_symmetry.space_group_name_H-M   'P 1'
#
loop_
_entity.id
_entity.type
_entity.pdbx_description
1 polymer ?
#
loop_
_entity_poly.entity_id
_entity_poly.type
_entity_poly.pdbx_seq_one_letter_code
_entity_poly.pdbx_strand_id
1 'polypeptide(L)' 'MSNANRVKLLKDYRRLAQSKINQLQGNQELRERYLQRVAEFDAEIRALEHEH' A
#
# COMPACT_ATOMS: atom_id res chain seq x y z
N MET A 1 4.53 -14.51 -13.00
CA MET A 1 5.09 -13.22 -12.53
C MET A 1 6.07 -13.50 -11.41
N SER A 2 7.27 -12.91 -11.43
CA SER A 2 8.25 -13.02 -10.33
C SER A 2 7.79 -12.24 -9.09
N ASN A 3 8.19 -12.68 -7.89
CA ASN A 3 7.97 -11.97 -6.63
C ASN A 3 8.47 -10.51 -6.71
N ALA A 4 9.57 -10.25 -7.42
CA ALA A 4 10.07 -8.89 -7.66
C ALA A 4 9.06 -7.99 -8.40
N ASN A 5 8.33 -8.54 -9.38
CA ASN A 5 7.30 -7.79 -10.11
C ASN A 5 6.07 -7.52 -9.24
N ARG A 6 5.71 -8.47 -8.36
CA ARG A 6 4.59 -8.32 -7.41
C ARG A 6 4.92 -7.24 -6.37
N VAL A 7 6.13 -7.27 -5.81
CA VAL A 7 6.61 -6.25 -4.86
C VAL A 7 6.61 -4.86 -5.50
N LYS A 8 7.07 -4.73 -6.75
CA LYS A 8 7.04 -3.44 -7.46
C LYS A 8 5.62 -2.90 -7.60
N LEU A 9 4.68 -3.75 -8.01
CA LEU A 9 3.27 -3.36 -8.15
C LEU A 9 2.64 -2.95 -6.82
N LEU A 10 2.91 -3.69 -5.74
CA LEU A 10 2.44 -3.33 -4.40
C LEU A 10 3.00 -2.00 -3.91
N LYS A 11 4.29 -1.72 -4.19
CA LYS A 11 4.92 -0.42 -3.88
C LYS A 11 4.24 0.73 -4.63
N ASP A 12 3.87 0.52 -5.89
CA ASP A 12 3.13 1.51 -6.69
C ASP A 12 1.72 1.76 -6.11
N TYR A 13 0.98 0.70 -5.76
CA TYR A 13 -0.34 0.84 -5.13
C TYR A 13 -0.27 1.51 -3.75
N ARG A 14 0.74 1.16 -2.95
CA ARG A 14 1.00 1.80 -1.65
C ARG A 14 1.28 3.28 -1.80
N ARG A 15 2.06 3.69 -2.82
CA ARG A 15 2.33 5.10 -3.13
C ARG A 15 1.06 5.83 -3.55
N LEU A 16 0.22 5.21 -4.38
CA LEU A 16 -1.05 5.78 -4.80
C LEU A 16 -2.01 5.99 -3.62
N ALA A 17 -2.16 4.98 -2.76
CA ALA A 17 -2.99 5.08 -1.54
C ALA A 17 -2.49 6.18 -0.59
N GLN A 18 -1.17 6.30 -0.41
CA GLN A 18 -0.57 7.37 0.39
C GLN A 18 -0.84 8.76 -0.21
N SER A 19 -0.79 8.89 -1.54
CA SER A 19 -1.14 10.14 -2.22
C SER A 19 -2.60 10.50 -2.01
N LYS A 20 -3.52 9.51 -1.98
CA LYS A 20 -4.94 9.74 -1.72
C LYS A 20 -5.18 10.20 -0.29
N ILE A 21 -4.50 9.62 0.70
CA ILE A 21 -4.54 10.09 2.10
C ILE A 21 -4.24 11.59 2.21
N ASN A 22 -3.20 12.06 1.51
CA ASN A 22 -2.79 13.46 1.55
C ASN A 22 -3.83 14.40 0.89
N GLN A 23 -4.63 13.89 -0.05
CA GLN A 23 -5.70 14.62 -0.73
C GLN A 23 -7.01 14.66 0.08
N LEU A 24 -7.21 13.74 1.02
CA LEU A 24 -8.45 13.58 1.78
C LEU A 24 -8.52 14.48 3.02
N GLN A 25 -8.10 15.73 2.91
CA GLN A 25 -8.19 16.72 3.99
C GLN A 25 -9.67 17.02 4.31
N GLY A 26 -10.24 16.27 5.26
CA GLY A 26 -11.62 16.42 5.74
C GLY A 26 -12.49 15.17 5.66
N ASN A 27 -12.08 14.12 4.94
CA ASN A 27 -12.80 12.85 4.91
C ASN A 27 -12.04 11.80 5.74
N GLN A 28 -12.25 11.83 7.05
CA GLN A 28 -11.53 11.01 8.01
C GLN A 28 -11.80 9.50 7.83
N GLU A 29 -13.04 9.12 7.56
CA GLU A 29 -13.40 7.71 7.32
C GLU A 29 -12.66 7.15 6.09
N LEU A 30 -12.67 7.88 4.98
CA LEU A 30 -12.00 7.43 3.77
C LEU A 30 -10.48 7.41 3.95
N ARG A 31 -9.93 8.37 4.71
CA ARG A 31 -8.52 8.39 5.09
C ARG A 31 -8.12 7.16 5.90
N GLU A 32 -8.93 6.75 6.87
CA GLU A 32 -8.69 5.55 7.69
C GLU A 32 -8.70 4.28 6.83
N ARG A 33 -9.63 4.16 5.88
CA ARG A 33 -9.66 3.04 4.92
C ARG A 33 -8.38 2.96 4.08
N TYR A 34 -7.89 4.10 3.57
CA TYR A 34 -6.63 4.11 2.82
C TYR A 34 -5.42 3.81 3.71
N LEU A 35 -5.42 4.23 4.99
CA LEU A 35 -4.36 3.88 5.95
C LEU A 35 -4.30 2.38 6.21
N GLN A 36 -5.45 1.73 6.40
CA GLN A 36 -5.53 0.26 6.50
C GLN A 36 -4.98 -0.41 5.25
N ARG A 37 -5.36 0.10 4.06
CA ARG A 37 -4.86 -0.45 2.79
C ARG A 37 -3.35 -0.32 2.62
N VAL A 38 -2.77 0.81 3.05
CA VAL A 38 -1.30 0.99 3.07
C VAL A 38 -0.64 -0.05 3.98
N ALA A 39 -1.21 -0.29 5.16
CA ALA A 39 -0.69 -1.29 6.09
C ALA A 39 -0.75 -2.73 5.52
N GLU A 40 -1.83 -3.07 4.80
CA GLU A 40 -1.97 -4.34 4.09
C GLU A 40 -0.90 -4.51 3.01
N PHE A 41 -0.69 -3.48 2.17
CA PHE A 41 0.36 -3.52 1.15
C PHE A 41 1.76 -3.65 1.77
N ASP A 42 2.04 -2.90 2.84
CA ASP A 42 3.32 -2.98 3.54
C ASP A 42 3.56 -4.38 4.15
N ALA A 43 2.50 -5.06 4.62
CA ALA A 43 2.59 -6.43 5.12
C ALA A 43 2.84 -7.45 3.99
N GLU A 44 2.14 -7.33 2.86
CA GLU A 44 2.32 -8.20 1.70
C GLU A 44 3.71 -8.03 1.07
N ILE A 45 4.20 -6.80 0.97
CA ILE A 45 5.57 -6.50 0.51
C ILE A 45 6.58 -7.21 1.41
N ARG A 46 6.46 -7.08 2.74
CA ARG A 46 7.37 -7.75 3.68
C ARG A 46 7.32 -9.27 3.52
N ALA A 47 6.14 -9.86 3.40
CA ALA A 47 6.01 -11.30 3.21
C ALA A 47 6.74 -11.78 1.95
N LEU A 48 6.53 -11.10 0.81
CA LEU A 48 7.16 -11.44 -0.46
C LEU A 48 8.68 -11.18 -0.48
N GLU A 49 9.16 -10.20 0.28
CA GLU A 49 10.59 -9.91 0.44
C GLU A 49 11.28 -10.92 1.38
N HIS A 50 10.55 -11.54 2.32
CA HIS A 50 11.06 -12.56 3.26
C HIS A 50 11.01 -14.00 2.73
N GLU A 51 10.24 -14.29 1.68
CA GLU A 51 10.18 -15.60 1.01
C GLU A 51 11.40 -15.89 0.10
N HIS A 52 12.48 -15.10 0.18
CA HIS A 52 13.67 -15.16 -0.67
C HIS A 52 14.98 -15.33 0.10
#